data_AF-X1H322-F1
#
_entry.id   AF-X1H322-F1
#
_cell.length_a   1.000
_cell.length_b   1.000
_cell.length_c   1.000
_cell.angle_alpha   90.00
_cell.angle_beta   90.00
_cell.angle_gamma   90.00
#
_symmetry.space_group_name_H-M   'P 1'
#
loop_
_entity.id
_entity.type
_entity.pdbx_description
1 polymer ?
#
loop_
_entity_poly.entity_id
_entity_poly.type
_entity_poly.pdbx_seq_one_letter_code
_entity_poly.pdbx_strand_id
1 'polypeptide(L)' 'GVIIICGRMGTLNEFTIAFEDEKPIGVLEGFGGTADMVREILKKGYRGTKKTIYDKDPKRLVERLIKLIKKEKKYNKD' A
#
# COMPACT_ATOMS: atom_id res chain seq x y z
N GLY A 1 5.95 7.18 2.81
CA GLY A 1 5.06 6.30 2.04
C GLY A 1 5.89 5.18 1.48
N VAL A 2 5.26 4.03 1.24
CA VAL A 2 5.92 2.79 0.81
C VAL A 2 5.26 2.32 -0.49
N ILE A 3 6.03 1.76 -1.42
CA ILE A 3 5.50 1.09 -2.60
C ILE A 3 5.82 -0.40 -2.51
N ILE A 4 4.81 -1.23 -2.72
CA ILE A 4 4.89 -2.69 -2.72
C ILE A 4 4.63 -3.19 -4.15
N ILE A 5 5.58 -3.94 -4.71
CA ILE A 5 5.48 -4.53 -6.05
C ILE A 5 5.99 -5.97 -5.99
N CYS A 6 5.39 -6.88 -6.75
CA CYS A 6 5.82 -8.29 -6.83
C CYS A 6 6.04 -8.91 -5.43
N GLY A 7 7.05 -9.75 -5.28
CA GLY A 7 7.59 -10.18 -4.00
C GLY A 7 7.18 -11.57 -3.53
N ARG A 8 7.80 -11.99 -2.43
CA ARG A 8 7.56 -13.26 -1.71
C ARG A 8 7.20 -12.97 -0.25
N MET A 9 7.47 -13.89 0.67
CA MET A 9 7.17 -13.73 2.10
C MET A 9 7.80 -12.49 2.74
N GLY A 10 9.03 -12.11 2.36
CA GLY A 10 9.68 -10.90 2.88
C GLY A 10 8.89 -9.63 2.56
N THR A 11 8.37 -9.53 1.34
CA THR A 11 7.52 -8.41 0.90
C THR A 11 6.18 -8.38 1.65
N LEU A 12 5.63 -9.54 2.01
CA LEU A 12 4.44 -9.59 2.86
C LEU A 12 4.75 -9.01 4.24
N ASN A 13 5.88 -9.40 4.82
CA ASN A 13 6.32 -8.91 6.13
C ASN A 13 6.53 -7.39 6.12
N GLU A 14 7.19 -6.85 5.09
CA GLU A 14 7.35 -5.40 4.92
C GLU A 14 6.01 -4.68 4.74
N PHE A 15 5.10 -5.26 3.95
CA PHE A 15 3.75 -4.75 3.80
C PHE A 15 3.02 -4.70 5.15
N THR A 16 3.06 -5.77 5.94
CA THR A 16 2.38 -5.83 7.24
C THR A 16 2.95 -4.82 8.23
N ILE A 17 4.28 -4.61 8.26
CA ILE A 17 4.91 -3.59 9.09
C ILE A 17 4.44 -2.20 8.66
N ALA A 18 4.49 -1.89 7.36
CA ALA A 18 4.06 -0.60 6.86
C ALA A 18 2.57 -0.34 7.12
N PHE A 19 1.75 -1.38 7.06
CA PHE A 19 0.32 -1.33 7.28
C PHE A 19 -0.03 -1.04 8.74
N GLU A 20 0.61 -1.72 9.69
CA GLU A 20 0.40 -1.47 11.13
C GLU A 20 0.97 -0.11 11.56
N ASP A 21 2.06 0.37 10.94
CA ASP A 21 2.59 1.73 11.13
C ASP A 21 1.68 2.84 10.55
N GLU A 22 0.55 2.48 9.95
CA GLU A 22 -0.35 3.38 9.21
C GLU A 22 0.37 4.28 8.18
N LYS A 23 1.43 3.76 7.54
CA LYS A 23 2.13 4.48 6.48
C LYS A 23 1.24 4.54 5.23
N PRO A 24 1.27 5.64 4.45
CA PRO A 24 0.71 5.64 3.10
C PRO A 24 1.37 4.56 2.24
N ILE A 25 0.59 3.62 1.72
CA ILE A 25 1.08 2.48 0.93
C ILE A 25 0.49 2.53 -0.47
N GLY A 26 1.34 2.35 -1.48
CA GLY A 26 0.93 2.06 -2.85
C GLY A 26 1.27 0.61 -3.21
N VAL A 27 0.31 -0.15 -3.72
CA VAL A 27 0.53 -1.51 -4.22
C VAL A 27 0.39 -1.51 -5.74
N LEU A 28 1.44 -1.94 -6.44
CA LEU A 28 1.40 -2.13 -7.89
C LEU A 28 0.89 -3.56 -8.17
N GLU A 29 -0.32 -3.65 -8.71
CA GLU A 29 -1.01 -4.91 -9.01
C GLU A 29 -0.79 -5.35 -10.47
N GLY A 30 -0.97 -6.65 -10.75
CA GLY A 30 -0.96 -7.22 -12.10
C GLY A 30 0.38 -7.77 -12.56
N PHE A 31 1.36 -7.88 -11.65
CA PHE A 31 2.70 -8.39 -11.93
C PHE A 31 3.00 -9.70 -11.18
N GLY A 32 2.01 -10.28 -10.49
CA GLY A 32 2.12 -11.50 -9.70
C GLY A 32 2.78 -11.30 -8.34
N GLY A 33 3.03 -12.42 -7.66
CA GLY A 33 3.66 -12.44 -6.34
C GLY A 33 2.77 -11.92 -5.22
N THR A 34 3.40 -11.58 -4.10
CA THR A 34 2.70 -11.16 -2.88
C THR A 34 1.84 -9.92 -3.06
N ALA A 35 2.30 -8.91 -3.82
CA ALA A 35 1.58 -7.66 -4.03
C ALA A 35 0.13 -7.88 -4.50
N ASP A 36 -0.10 -8.83 -5.41
CA ASP A 36 -1.44 -9.15 -5.94
C ASP A 36 -2.34 -9.85 -4.92
N MET A 37 -1.76 -10.51 -3.92
CA MET A 37 -2.50 -11.22 -2.86
C MET A 37 -2.88 -10.31 -1.68
N VAL A 38 -2.21 -9.18 -1.51
CA VAL A 38 -2.37 -8.28 -0.35
C VAL A 38 -3.84 -7.92 -0.10
N ARG A 39 -4.60 -7.60 -1.15
CA ARG A 39 -6.02 -7.23 -1.03
C ARG A 39 -6.86 -8.34 -0.43
N GLU A 40 -6.64 -9.57 -0.86
CA GLU A 40 -7.35 -10.74 -0.33
C GLU A 40 -6.93 -11.06 1.10
N ILE A 41 -5.64 -10.93 1.41
CA ILE A 41 -5.10 -11.14 2.76
C ILE A 41 -5.74 -10.18 3.75
N LEU A 42 -5.78 -8.88 3.42
CA LEU A 42 -6.42 -7.86 4.28
C LEU A 42 -7.91 -8.13 4.47
N LYS A 43 -8.62 -8.48 3.39
CA LYS A 43 -10.05 -8.79 3.43
C LYS A 43 -10.34 -9.98 4.35
N LYS A 44 -9.54 -11.06 4.24
CA LYS A 44 -9.67 -12.26 5.09
C LYS A 44 -9.25 -12.00 6.53
N GLY A 45 -8.29 -11.10 6.76
CA GLY A 45 -7.86 -10.69 8.10
C GLY A 45 -8.83 -9.73 8.81
N TYR A 46 -9.98 -9.42 8.22
CA TYR A 46 -10.96 -8.44 8.74
C TYR A 46 -10.33 -7.06 9.02
N ARG A 47 -9.29 -6.70 8.26
CA ARG A 47 -8.60 -5.40 8.39
C ARG A 47 -9.11 -4.45 7.31
N GLY A 48 -9.35 -3.20 7.69
CA GLY A 48 -9.72 -2.14 6.74
C GLY A 48 -8.55 -1.75 5.82
N THR A 49 -8.82 -1.08 4.70
CA THR A 49 -7.78 -0.64 3.74
C THR A 49 -7.18 0.71 4.15
N LYS A 50 -6.73 0.86 5.40
CA LYS A 50 -6.21 2.13 5.89
C LYS A 50 -5.03 2.58 5.02
N LYS A 51 -5.15 3.76 4.42
CA LYS A 51 -4.11 4.49 3.67
C LYS A 51 -3.38 3.67 2.60
N THR A 52 -4.04 2.64 2.08
CA THR A 52 -3.49 1.76 1.04
C THR A 52 -4.21 2.04 -0.28
N ILE A 53 -3.45 2.34 -1.33
CA ILE A 53 -3.95 2.51 -2.69
C ILE A 53 -3.37 1.42 -3.59
N TYR A 54 -4.13 1.08 -4.62
CA TYR A 54 -3.77 0.05 -5.58
C TYR A 54 -3.89 0.61 -7.00
N ASP A 55 -2.95 0.28 -7.87
CA ASP A 55 -3.00 0.61 -9.30
C ASP A 55 -2.20 -0.43 -10.09
N LYS A 56 -2.49 -0.57 -11.38
CA LYS A 56 -1.71 -1.40 -12.30
C LYS A 56 -0.71 -0.58 -13.12
N ASP A 57 -0.90 0.74 -13.17
CA ASP A 57 0.01 1.66 -13.84
C ASP A 57 0.95 2.31 -12.82
N PRO A 58 2.28 2.21 -13.00
CA PRO A 58 3.23 2.73 -12.04
C PRO A 58 3.20 4.26 -11.93
N LYS A 59 2.93 4.99 -13.02
CA LYS A 59 2.87 6.46 -12.99
C LYS A 59 1.68 6.94 -12.17
N ARG A 60 0.48 6.40 -12.45
CA ARG A 60 -0.72 6.71 -11.66
C ARG A 60 -0.59 6.31 -10.21
N LEU A 61 0.05 5.17 -9.90
CA LEU A 61 0.29 4.74 -8.53
C LEU A 61 1.12 5.79 -7.77
N VAL A 62 2.25 6.22 -8.34
CA VAL A 62 3.15 7.20 -7.74
C VAL A 62 2.43 8.54 -7.52
N GLU A 63 1.71 9.04 -8.53
CA GLU A 63 0.96 10.30 -8.43
C GLU A 63 -0.08 10.26 -7.30
N ARG A 64 -0.85 9.17 -7.22
CA ARG A 64 -1.88 8.98 -6.20
C ARG A 64 -1.26 8.84 -4.81
N LEU A 65 -0.11 8.15 -4.68
CA LEU A 65 0.59 7.99 -3.42
C LEU A 65 1.13 9.33 -2.91
N ILE A 66 1.70 10.16 -3.80
CA ILE A 66 2.16 11.51 -3.45
C ILE A 66 0.98 12.35 -2.95
N LYS A 67 -0.17 12.32 -3.63
CA LYS A 67 -1.39 13.03 -3.19
C LYS A 67 -1.82 12.57 -1.79
N LEU A 68 -1.82 11.27 -1.53
CA LEU A 68 -2.15 10.71 -0.22
C LEU A 68 -1.16 11.18 0.86
N ILE A 69 0.16 11.09 0.61
CA ILE A 69 1.18 11.56 1.55
C ILE A 69 1.02 13.04 1.87
N LYS A 70 0.74 13.88 0.86
CA LYS A 70 0.51 15.32 1.08
C LYS A 70 -0.73 15.58 1.94
N LYS A 71 -1.82 14.83 1.72
CA LYS A 71 -3.04 14.92 2.54
C LYS A 71 -2.76 14.58 4.00
N GLU A 72 -2.03 13.48 4.25
CA GLU A 72 -1.67 13.05 5.61
C GLU A 72 -0.74 14.05 6.31
N LYS A 73 0.26 14.59 5.61
CA LYS A 73 1.15 15.62 6.17
C LYS A 73 0.42 16.92 6.51
N LYS A 74 -0.64 17.25 5.78
CA LYS A 74 -1.47 18.42 6.08
C LYS A 74 -2.30 18.16 7.34
N TYR A 75 -2.93 16.99 7.43
CA TYR A 75 -3.73 16.60 8.60
C TYR A 75 -2.91 16.55 9.90
N ASN A 76 -1.64 16.13 9.84
CA ASN A 76 -0.77 16.04 11.04
C ASN A 76 -0.13 17.39 11.44
N LYS A 77 -0.40 18.48 10.72
CA LYS A 77 0.12 19.84 11.05
C LYS A 77 -0.92 20.73 11.71
N ASP A 78 -2.17 20.27 11.77
CA ASP A 78 -3.29 20.89 12.47
C ASP A 78 -3.49 20.18 13.81
#